data_AF-A0AAJ0F0F9-F1
#
_entry.id   AF-A0AAJ0F0F9-F1
#
_cell.length_a   1.000
_cell.length_b   1.000
_cell.length_c   1.000
_cell.angle_alpha   90.00
_cell.angle_beta   90.00
_cell.angle_gamma   90.00
#
_symmetry.space_group_name_H-M   'P 1'
#
loop_
_entity.id
_entity.type
_entity.pdbx_description
1 polymer ?
#
loop_
_entity_poly.entity_id
_entity_poly.type
_entity_poly.pdbx_seq_one_letter_code
_entity_poly.pdbx_strand_id
1 'polypeptide(L)'
;MKLSSITTALLAAAAIVDARSTPPLGSGSAVKTFWKRLTFREPLNWYPDPKAGKSVVKSFSADDSAWSAEDWAANILLKCKDNKNCISCLAFQSPDKNNGELSWFGILFGDRSTEQDFIRKTEVTGSIGYTARSGGSSGSEKPLGTEIDEEVVLNL
;
A
#
# COMPACT_ATOMS: atom_id res chain seq x y z
N MET A 1 -39.33 30.13 51.31
CA MET A 1 -38.49 30.10 52.54
C MET A 1 -37.81 28.73 52.56
N LYS A 2 -36.49 28.52 52.55
CA LYS A 2 -35.29 29.33 52.80
C LYS A 2 -34.18 28.83 51.87
N LEU A 3 -33.37 29.76 51.37
CA LEU A 3 -32.06 29.53 50.76
C LEU A 3 -31.06 29.02 51.81
N SER A 4 -30.09 28.22 51.39
CA SER A 4 -28.79 28.13 52.06
C SER A 4 -27.74 27.51 51.14
N SER A 5 -27.02 28.39 50.45
CA SER A 5 -25.74 28.12 49.78
C SER A 5 -24.67 27.67 50.79
N ILE A 6 -23.79 26.74 50.41
CA ILE A 6 -22.42 26.73 50.94
C ILE A 6 -21.45 26.55 49.77
N THR A 7 -20.72 27.63 49.55
CA THR A 7 -19.62 27.83 48.63
C THR A 7 -18.35 27.24 49.25
N THR A 8 -17.62 26.39 48.52
CA THR A 8 -16.20 26.14 48.84
C THR A 8 -15.39 26.22 47.56
N ALA A 9 -14.71 27.35 47.39
CA ALA A 9 -13.63 27.50 46.44
C ALA A 9 -12.33 27.01 47.11
N LEU A 10 -11.53 26.22 46.39
CA LEU A 10 -10.11 26.04 46.72
C LEU A 10 -9.31 26.29 45.44
N LEU A 11 -8.57 27.40 45.47
CA LEU A 11 -7.52 27.73 44.52
C LEU A 11 -6.36 26.74 44.67
N ALA A 12 -5.81 26.29 43.55
CA ALA A 12 -4.42 25.88 43.45
C ALA A 12 -3.79 26.56 42.22
N ALA A 13 -2.69 27.24 42.47
CA ALA A 13 -1.94 28.04 41.50
C ALA A 13 -0.83 27.24 40.83
N ALA A 14 -0.42 27.76 39.66
CA ALA A 14 0.90 27.66 39.03
C ALA A 14 1.33 26.33 38.37
N ALA A 15 1.36 26.35 37.03
CA ALA A 15 2.62 26.35 36.28
C ALA A 15 2.34 26.79 34.83
N ILE A 16 2.80 27.98 34.44
CA ILE A 16 2.90 28.33 33.02
C ILE A 16 4.16 27.63 32.53
N VAL A 17 4.00 26.41 32.01
CA VAL A 17 5.05 25.78 31.22
C VAL A 17 5.05 26.48 29.87
N ASP A 18 5.93 27.46 29.70
CA ASP A 18 6.28 28.01 28.40
C ASP A 18 7.20 27.01 27.69
N ALA A 19 6.61 25.91 27.24
CA ALA A 19 7.25 25.02 26.29
C ALA A 19 7.00 25.57 24.88
N ARG A 20 7.72 26.64 24.51
CA ARG A 20 8.07 26.88 23.11
C ARG A 20 9.06 25.81 22.66
N SER A 21 8.60 24.57 22.63
CA SER A 21 9.22 23.54 21.82
C SER A 21 8.68 23.74 20.41
N THR A 22 9.31 24.66 19.68
CA THR A 22 9.20 24.67 18.22
C THR A 22 9.57 23.27 17.75
N PRO A 23 8.64 22.47 17.17
CA PRO A 23 9.07 21.25 16.52
C PRO A 23 10.05 21.65 15.41
N PRO A 24 11.15 20.92 15.19
CA PRO A 24 11.92 21.13 13.98
C PRO A 24 10.97 20.94 12.81
N LEU A 25 10.72 22.01 12.07
CA LEU A 25 10.13 22.00 10.74
C LEU A 25 11.14 21.33 9.80
N GLY A 26 11.33 20.02 10.01
CA GLY A 26 11.65 19.12 8.93
C GLY A 26 10.42 19.15 8.03
N SER A 27 10.43 20.07 7.07
CA SER A 27 9.57 20.03 5.90
C SER A 27 9.98 18.81 5.08
N GLY A 28 9.72 17.63 5.64
CA GLY A 28 9.64 16.40 4.89
C GLY A 28 8.38 16.57 4.08
N SER A 29 8.52 17.09 2.85
CA SER A 29 7.49 16.88 1.84
C SER A 29 7.11 15.42 1.92
N ALA A 30 5.88 15.15 2.36
CA ALA A 30 5.34 13.81 2.34
C ALA A 30 5.35 13.40 0.87
N VAL A 31 6.37 12.64 0.47
CA VAL A 31 6.45 12.11 -0.88
C VAL A 31 5.22 11.23 -1.04
N LYS A 32 4.24 11.73 -1.80
CA LYS A 32 3.04 10.97 -2.08
C LYS A 32 3.46 9.76 -2.90
N THR A 33 3.41 8.58 -2.28
CA THR A 33 3.67 7.33 -2.97
C THR A 33 2.43 6.95 -3.76
N PHE A 34 2.57 6.90 -5.08
CA PHE A 34 1.52 6.39 -5.96
C PHE A 34 1.81 4.93 -6.26
N TRP A 35 0.77 4.09 -6.29
CA TRP A 35 0.92 2.68 -6.62
C TRP A 35 0.49 2.44 -8.06
N LYS A 36 1.32 1.75 -8.83
CA LYS A 36 1.01 1.35 -10.21
C LYS A 36 0.92 -0.17 -10.28
N ARG A 37 -0.13 -0.67 -10.94
CA ARG A 37 -0.23 -2.09 -11.32
C ARG A 37 0.84 -2.46 -12.35
N LEU A 38 1.51 -3.59 -12.14
CA LEU A 38 2.43 -4.17 -13.10
C LEU A 38 1.66 -4.71 -14.30
N THR A 39 2.16 -4.44 -15.50
CA THR A 39 1.63 -5.01 -16.73
C THR A 39 2.27 -6.38 -16.91
N PHE A 40 1.53 -7.44 -16.59
CA PHE A 40 1.92 -8.81 -16.87
C PHE A 40 1.30 -9.27 -18.18
N ARG A 41 2.09 -9.95 -19.02
CA ARG A 41 1.58 -10.57 -20.24
C ARG A 41 0.86 -11.87 -19.91
N GLU A 42 -0.28 -12.10 -20.56
CA GLU A 42 -0.99 -13.39 -20.48
C GLU A 42 -0.10 -14.57 -20.92
N PRO A 43 -0.32 -15.79 -20.40
CA PRO A 43 -1.20 -16.11 -19.27
C PRO A 43 -0.72 -15.48 -17.95
N LEU A 44 -1.60 -15.14 -17.01
CA LEU A 44 -1.23 -14.59 -15.69
C LEU A 44 -0.63 -15.63 -14.73
N ASN A 45 0.47 -16.26 -15.14
CA ASN A 45 1.16 -17.34 -14.42
C ASN A 45 2.55 -16.95 -13.91
N TRP A 46 2.66 -15.72 -13.40
CA TRP A 46 3.91 -15.09 -12.98
C TRP A 46 4.23 -15.38 -11.51
N TYR A 47 5.46 -15.82 -11.27
CA TYR A 47 6.00 -16.17 -9.96
C TYR A 47 7.30 -15.40 -9.71
N PRO A 48 7.65 -15.03 -8.46
CA PRO A 48 8.90 -14.33 -8.19
C PRO A 48 10.12 -15.18 -8.60
N ASP A 49 11.02 -14.61 -9.40
CA ASP A 49 12.25 -15.30 -9.75
C ASP A 49 13.21 -15.29 -8.55
N PRO A 50 13.60 -16.46 -7.99
CA PRO A 50 14.59 -16.51 -6.92
C PRO A 50 15.93 -15.88 -7.32
N LYS A 51 16.25 -15.81 -8.62
CA LYS A 51 17.49 -15.22 -9.14
C LYS A 51 17.42 -13.71 -9.28
N ALA A 52 16.23 -13.10 -9.28
CA ALA A 52 16.09 -11.64 -9.35
C ALA A 52 16.56 -10.94 -8.06
N GLY A 53 16.85 -11.69 -6.99
CA GLY A 53 17.48 -11.16 -5.78
C GLY A 53 16.62 -10.16 -5.02
N LYS A 54 15.29 -10.17 -5.21
CA LYS A 54 14.38 -9.25 -4.53
C LYS A 54 14.38 -9.50 -3.03
N SER A 55 14.43 -8.41 -2.27
CA SER A 55 14.31 -8.46 -0.82
C SER A 55 12.87 -8.77 -0.43
N VAL A 56 12.61 -10.03 -0.04
CA VAL A 56 11.30 -10.44 0.48
C VAL A 56 11.14 -9.89 1.90
N VAL A 57 10.14 -9.03 2.07
CA VAL A 57 9.83 -8.41 3.36
C VAL A 57 8.90 -9.29 4.18
N LYS A 58 7.86 -9.84 3.54
CA LYS A 58 6.86 -10.68 4.19
C LYS A 58 6.06 -11.47 3.16
N SER A 59 5.61 -12.66 3.55
CA SER A 59 4.70 -13.49 2.76
C SER A 59 3.40 -13.73 3.53
N PHE A 60 2.32 -13.97 2.78
CA PHE A 60 0.98 -14.25 3.27
C PHE A 60 0.39 -15.39 2.44
N SER A 61 -0.53 -16.14 3.05
CA SER A 61 -1.38 -17.10 2.35
C SER A 61 -2.83 -16.98 2.83
N ALA A 62 -3.76 -17.44 1.99
CA ALA A 62 -5.16 -17.64 2.33
C ALA A 62 -5.75 -18.76 1.49
N ASP A 63 -6.79 -19.40 2.02
CA ASP A 63 -7.54 -20.43 1.31
C ASP A 63 -8.22 -19.85 0.05
N ASP A 64 -8.34 -20.66 -1.00
CA ASP A 64 -8.86 -20.25 -2.31
C ASP A 64 -10.29 -19.71 -2.26
N SER A 65 -11.17 -20.38 -1.51
CA SER A 65 -12.63 -20.18 -1.58
C SER A 65 -13.13 -18.78 -1.17
N ALA A 66 -12.30 -17.98 -0.52
CA ALA A 66 -12.68 -16.68 0.03
C ALA A 66 -12.26 -15.49 -0.85
N TRP A 67 -11.52 -15.70 -1.95
CA TRP A 67 -10.90 -14.60 -2.68
C TRP A 67 -10.93 -14.77 -4.20
N SER A 68 -11.16 -13.66 -4.90
CA SER A 68 -10.77 -13.52 -6.30
C SER A 68 -9.33 -13.01 -6.42
N ALA A 69 -8.74 -13.10 -7.62
CA ALA A 69 -7.41 -12.56 -7.89
C ALA A 69 -7.30 -11.07 -7.55
N GLU A 70 -8.30 -10.27 -7.95
CA GLU A 70 -8.32 -8.83 -7.72
C GLU A 70 -8.50 -8.49 -6.23
N ASP A 71 -9.40 -9.19 -5.53
CA ASP A 71 -9.65 -8.95 -4.10
C ASP A 71 -8.40 -9.29 -3.27
N TRP A 72 -7.76 -10.42 -3.57
CA TRP A 72 -6.53 -10.80 -2.90
C TRP A 72 -5.40 -9.82 -3.21
N ALA A 73 -5.23 -9.43 -4.48
CA ALA A 73 -4.22 -8.46 -4.87
C ALA A 73 -4.43 -7.08 -4.21
N ALA A 74 -5.68 -6.63 -4.09
CA ALA A 74 -6.03 -5.41 -3.36
C ALA A 74 -5.69 -5.52 -1.87
N ASN A 75 -5.99 -6.66 -1.23
CA ASN A 75 -5.62 -6.93 0.15
C ASN A 75 -4.09 -6.94 0.37
N ILE A 76 -3.33 -7.57 -0.54
CA ILE A 76 -1.86 -7.58 -0.47
C ILE A 76 -1.28 -6.17 -0.71
N LEU A 77 -1.86 -5.38 -1.61
CA LEU A 77 -1.50 -3.98 -1.79
C LEU A 77 -1.74 -3.16 -0.51
N LEU A 78 -2.87 -3.37 0.18
CA LEU A 78 -3.15 -2.71 1.46
C LEU A 78 -2.08 -3.07 2.51
N LYS A 79 -1.76 -4.36 2.66
CA LYS A 79 -0.69 -4.82 3.55
C LYS A 79 0.68 -4.25 3.19
N CYS A 80 0.95 -4.04 1.90
CA CYS A 80 2.16 -3.38 1.43
C CYS A 80 2.18 -1.90 1.85
N LYS A 81 1.09 -1.18 1.64
CA LYS A 81 0.94 0.23 2.05
C LYS A 81 1.14 0.45 3.55
N ASP A 82 0.68 -0.49 4.37
CA ASP A 82 0.82 -0.43 5.83
C ASP A 82 2.24 -0.80 6.31
N ASN A 83 3.07 -1.37 5.42
CA ASN A 83 4.43 -1.78 5.74
C ASN A 83 5.44 -0.78 5.16
N LYS A 84 6.10 -0.01 6.03
CA LYS A 84 7.10 1.00 5.65
C LYS A 84 8.29 0.47 4.83
N ASN A 85 8.56 -0.83 4.89
CA ASN A 85 9.64 -1.46 4.14
C ASN A 85 9.16 -2.04 2.80
N CYS A 86 7.88 -1.93 2.45
CA CYS A 86 7.34 -2.48 1.21
C CYS A 86 7.30 -1.42 0.09
N ILE A 87 7.86 -1.79 -1.05
CA ILE A 87 7.95 -0.94 -2.24
C ILE A 87 7.22 -1.58 -3.43
N SER A 88 7.08 -2.89 -3.46
CA SER A 88 6.24 -3.60 -4.42
C SER A 88 5.65 -4.86 -3.82
N CYS A 89 4.62 -5.42 -4.45
CA CYS A 89 4.02 -6.66 -4.01
C CYS A 89 3.49 -7.49 -5.19
N LEU A 90 3.32 -8.79 -4.95
CA LEU A 90 2.72 -9.75 -5.88
C LEU A 90 1.68 -10.58 -5.14
N ALA A 91 0.52 -10.74 -5.75
CA ALA A 91 -0.51 -11.71 -5.41
C ALA A 91 -0.61 -12.74 -6.54
N PHE A 92 -0.77 -14.02 -6.20
CA PHE A 92 -0.93 -15.10 -7.17
C PHE A 92 -1.54 -16.32 -6.48
N GLN A 93 -2.05 -17.27 -7.26
CA GLN A 93 -2.51 -18.56 -6.77
C GLN A 93 -1.53 -19.66 -7.17
N SER A 94 -1.34 -20.66 -6.30
CA SER A 94 -0.50 -21.83 -6.54
C SER A 94 -0.97 -22.98 -5.67
N PRO A 95 -0.61 -24.24 -5.97
CA PRO A 95 -0.75 -25.33 -5.01
C PRO A 95 0.07 -25.07 -3.74
N ASP A 96 -0.56 -25.21 -2.56
CA ASP A 96 0.14 -25.19 -1.29
C ASP A 96 0.97 -26.46 -1.13
N LYS A 97 2.18 -26.33 -0.57
CA LYS A 97 3.14 -27.43 -0.47
C LYS A 97 2.72 -28.52 0.51
N ASN A 98 1.82 -28.22 1.45
CA ASN A 98 1.44 -29.12 2.53
C ASN A 98 0.28 -30.04 2.14
N ASN A 99 -0.74 -29.50 1.44
CA ASN A 99 -1.94 -30.24 1.07
C ASN A 99 -2.16 -30.35 -0.45
N GLY A 100 -1.41 -29.61 -1.27
CA GLY A 100 -1.56 -29.59 -2.73
C GLY A 100 -2.79 -28.82 -3.22
N GLU A 101 -3.60 -28.26 -2.33
CA GLU A 101 -4.78 -27.47 -2.69
C GLU A 101 -4.36 -26.10 -3.19
N LEU A 102 -5.14 -25.54 -4.11
CA LEU A 102 -4.89 -24.17 -4.55
C LEU A 102 -5.09 -23.21 -3.38
N SER A 103 -4.14 -22.29 -3.23
CA SER A 103 -4.17 -21.25 -2.21
C SER A 103 -3.68 -19.94 -2.80
N TRP A 104 -4.20 -18.84 -2.27
CA TRP A 104 -3.74 -17.51 -2.60
C TRP A 104 -2.48 -17.20 -1.81
N PHE A 105 -1.47 -16.67 -2.50
CA PHE A 105 -0.20 -16.24 -1.94
C PHE A 105 0.01 -14.76 -2.20
N GLY A 106 0.60 -14.08 -1.22
CA GLY A 106 0.95 -12.68 -1.31
C GLY A 106 2.38 -12.45 -0.84
N ILE A 107 3.18 -11.72 -1.59
CA ILE A 107 4.57 -11.43 -1.24
C ILE A 107 4.81 -9.93 -1.33
N LEU A 108 5.39 -9.38 -0.26
CA LEU A 108 5.86 -8.01 -0.18
C LEU A 108 7.35 -7.98 -0.47
N PHE A 109 7.77 -7.03 -1.30
CA PHE A 109 9.17 -6.79 -1.65
C PHE A 109 9.60 -5.40 -1.21
N GLY A 110 10.84 -5.31 -0.73
CA GLY A 110 11.46 -4.04 -0.34
C GLY A 110 12.02 -3.24 -1.51
N ASP A 111 12.04 -3.83 -2.69
CA ASP A 111 12.54 -3.23 -3.91
C ASP A 111 11.39 -2.89 -4.87
N ARG A 112 11.67 -2.05 -5.87
CA ARG A 112 10.75 -1.88 -7.00
C ARG A 112 10.82 -3.14 -7.85
N SER A 113 9.65 -3.65 -8.20
CA SER A 113 9.53 -4.76 -9.15
C SER A 113 9.09 -4.25 -10.52
N THR A 114 9.50 -5.01 -11.53
CA THR A 114 9.18 -4.94 -12.96
C THR A 114 8.85 -6.36 -13.44
N GLU A 115 8.29 -6.52 -14.64
CA GLU A 115 7.98 -7.85 -15.19
C GLU A 115 9.20 -8.80 -15.22
N GLN A 116 10.41 -8.28 -15.45
CA GLN A 116 11.65 -9.08 -15.56
C GLN A 116 12.07 -9.75 -14.25
N ASP A 117 11.49 -9.33 -13.12
CA ASP A 117 11.76 -9.89 -11.80
C ASP A 117 10.94 -11.16 -11.51
N PHE A 118 10.11 -11.56 -12.48
CA PHE A 118 9.20 -12.69 -12.38
C PHE A 118 9.45 -13.68 -13.51
N ILE A 119 9.21 -14.94 -13.23
CA ILE A 119 9.26 -16.06 -14.17
C ILE A 119 7.88 -16.69 -14.32
N ARG A 120 7.65 -17.36 -15.45
CA ARG A 120 6.42 -18.13 -15.63
C ARG A 120 6.52 -19.49 -14.93
N LYS A 121 5.42 -19.90 -14.30
CA LYS A 121 5.26 -21.23 -13.71
C LYS A 121 3.90 -21.80 -14.07
N THR A 122 3.85 -23.07 -14.49
CA THR A 122 2.64 -23.72 -14.99
C THR A 122 1.55 -23.87 -13.94
N GLU A 123 1.95 -24.04 -12.69
CA GLU A 123 1.09 -24.23 -11.52
C GLU A 123 0.58 -22.91 -10.93
N VAL A 124 1.04 -21.77 -11.46
CA VAL A 124 0.68 -20.44 -10.95
C VAL A 124 -0.41 -19.84 -11.83
N THR A 125 -1.39 -19.17 -11.21
CA THR A 125 -2.47 -18.47 -11.91
C THR A 125 -2.81 -17.16 -11.20
N GLY A 126 -3.56 -16.29 -11.88
CA GLY A 126 -4.11 -15.07 -11.27
C GLY A 126 -3.07 -14.07 -10.78
N SER A 127 -1.86 -14.06 -11.34
CA SER A 127 -0.79 -13.18 -10.88
C SER A 127 -1.11 -11.70 -11.13
N ILE A 128 -1.09 -10.90 -10.05
CA ILE A 128 -1.29 -9.45 -10.09
C ILE A 128 -0.26 -8.80 -9.17
N GLY A 129 0.48 -7.83 -9.70
CA GLY A 129 1.53 -7.14 -8.94
C GLY A 129 1.35 -5.63 -8.95
N TYR A 130 1.90 -4.97 -7.94
CA TYR A 130 1.94 -3.51 -7.82
C TYR A 130 3.34 -3.04 -7.44
N THR A 131 3.71 -1.84 -7.89
CA THR A 131 4.99 -1.21 -7.57
C THR A 131 4.78 0.26 -7.27
N ALA A 132 5.44 0.75 -6.22
CA ALA A 132 5.41 2.16 -5.85
C ALA A 132 6.06 3.02 -6.94
N ARG A 133 5.56 4.23 -7.14
CA ARG A 133 6.16 5.33 -7.89
C ARG A 133 6.39 6.48 -6.92
N SER A 134 7.62 6.96 -6.86
CA SER A 134 7.92 8.22 -6.19
C SER A 134 7.19 9.35 -6.94
N GLY A 135 6.25 10.02 -6.28
CA GLY A 135 5.72 11.28 -6.77
C GLY A 135 6.81 12.34 -6.66
N GLY A 136 7.32 12.82 -7.79
CA GLY A 136 8.19 13.99 -7.80
C GLY A 136 7.41 15.21 -7.31
N SER A 137 8.04 16.01 -6.45
CA SER A 137 7.68 17.40 -6.15
C SER A 137 7.14 18.09 -7.40
N SER A 138 6.01 18.78 -7.27
CA SER A 138 5.44 19.70 -8.26
C SER A 138 6.51 20.67 -8.79
N GLY A 139 7.14 20.29 -9.90
CA GLY A 139 8.02 21.14 -10.69
C GLY A 139 7.27 21.45 -11.97
N SER A 140 6.78 22.67 -12.08
CA SER A 140 6.25 23.36 -13.25
C SER A 140 6.48 22.66 -14.60
N GLU A 141 5.57 21.77 -15.01
CA GLU A 141 5.40 21.44 -16.42
C GLU A 141 4.53 22.54 -17.04
N LYS A 142 5.20 23.36 -17.86
CA LYS A 142 4.61 24.33 -18.77
C LYS A 142 3.58 23.60 -19.66
N PRO A 143 2.33 24.07 -19.78
CA PRO A 143 1.35 23.38 -20.63
C PRO A 143 1.75 23.61 -22.09
N LEU A 144 2.03 22.52 -22.80
CA LEU A 144 2.12 22.53 -24.25
C LEU A 144 0.96 21.69 -24.79
N GLY A 145 -0.03 22.39 -25.35
CA GLY A 145 -0.88 21.88 -26.42
C GLY A 145 -1.93 20.83 -26.03
N THR A 146 -3.14 21.32 -25.74
CA THR A 146 -4.39 20.93 -26.39
C THR A 146 -4.51 19.52 -26.99
N GLU A 147 -5.32 18.65 -26.38
CA GLU A 147 -6.36 17.87 -27.09
C GLU A 147 -7.35 17.23 -26.09
N ILE A 148 -8.51 17.90 -25.97
CA ILE A 148 -9.91 17.42 -25.82
C ILE A 148 -10.24 16.10 -25.08
N ASP A 149 -10.97 16.33 -23.98
CA ASP A 149 -12.10 15.61 -23.36
C ASP A 149 -12.61 14.29 -23.98
N GLU A 150 -12.69 13.26 -23.13
CA GLU A 150 -13.93 12.48 -23.00
C GLU A 150 -14.12 12.04 -21.54
N GLU A 151 -15.01 12.75 -20.86
CA GLU A 151 -15.48 12.54 -19.50
C GLU A 151 -16.46 11.35 -19.48
N VAL A 152 -16.04 10.19 -18.96
CA VAL A 152 -16.99 9.10 -18.65
C VAL A 152 -17.69 9.43 -17.33
N VAL A 153 -18.84 10.10 -17.45
CA VAL A 153 -19.81 10.28 -16.36
C VAL A 153 -20.48 8.93 -16.09
N LEU A 154 -20.18 8.33 -14.94
CA LEU A 154 -20.99 7.24 -14.37
C LEU A 154 -22.21 7.86 -13.68
N ASN A 155 -23.37 7.78 -14.34
CA ASN A 155 -24.66 8.09 -13.72
C ASN A 155 -25.07 6.93 -12.80
N LEU A 156 -25.19 7.21 -11.49
CA LEU A 156 -26.04 6.51 -10.54
C LEU A 156 -27.33 7.30 -10.37
#